data_AF-B2ZHX6-F1
#
_entry.id   AF-B2ZHX6-F1
#
_cell.length_a   1.000
_cell.length_b   1.000
_cell.length_c   1.000
_cell.angle_alpha   90.00
_cell.angle_beta   90.00
_cell.angle_gamma   90.00
#
_symmetry.space_group_name_H-M   'P 1'
#
loop_
_entity.id
_entity.type
_entity.pdbx_description
1 polymer ?
#
loop_
_entity_poly.entity_id
_entity_poly.type
_entity_poly.pdbx_seq_one_letter_code
_entity_poly.pdbx_strand_id
1 'polypeptide(L)' 'MGSMGHSEKPKPHAVCIPYPAQGHITPMLKLAKLLHHRGFHVTFVNTEYNHNR' A
#
# COMPACT_ATOMS: atom_id res chain seq x y z
N MET A 1 -19.91 -24.14 -22.43
CA MET A 1 -18.49 -23.77 -22.64
C MET A 1 -18.17 -22.67 -21.64
N GLY A 2 -17.51 -23.03 -20.53
CA GLY A 2 -17.18 -22.08 -19.47
C GLY A 2 -16.15 -21.07 -19.96
N SER A 3 -16.48 -19.79 -19.83
CA SER A 3 -15.58 -18.66 -20.09
C SER A 3 -14.27 -18.87 -19.33
N MET A 4 -13.15 -18.82 -20.05
CA MET A 4 -11.81 -18.90 -19.48
C MET A 4 -11.64 -17.74 -18.50
N GLY A 5 -11.49 -18.07 -17.21
CA GLY A 5 -11.12 -17.08 -16.19
C GLY A 5 -9.84 -16.40 -16.64
N HIS A 6 -9.88 -15.08 -16.74
CA HIS A 6 -8.67 -14.28 -16.91
C HIS A 6 -7.68 -14.74 -15.83
N SER A 7 -6.52 -15.24 -16.23
CA SER A 7 -5.38 -15.41 -15.33
C SER A 7 -5.03 -14.01 -14.81
N GLU A 8 -5.60 -13.62 -13.67
CA GLU A 8 -5.25 -12.36 -13.01
C GLU A 8 -3.75 -12.42 -12.72
N LYS A 9 -2.97 -11.69 -13.52
CA LYS A 9 -1.55 -11.53 -13.24
C LYS A 9 -1.43 -10.94 -11.83
N PRO A 10 -0.53 -11.48 -10.99
CA PRO A 10 -0.44 -11.04 -9.61
C PRO A 10 -0.23 -9.52 -9.54
N LYS A 11 -1.05 -8.92 -8.66
CA LYS A 11 -0.86 -7.61 -8.02
C LYS A 11 0.61 -7.21 -7.89
N PRO A 12 1.20 -6.20 -8.56
CA PRO A 12 2.46 -5.65 -8.10
C PRO A 12 2.31 -5.22 -6.64
N HIS A 13 3.18 -5.70 -5.74
CA HIS A 13 3.05 -5.47 -4.31
C HIS A 13 4.06 -4.42 -3.86
N ALA A 14 3.57 -3.35 -3.24
CA ALA A 14 4.40 -2.32 -2.60
C ALA A 14 4.29 -2.42 -1.07
N VAL A 15 5.42 -2.34 -0.39
CA VAL A 15 5.49 -2.21 1.07
C VAL A 15 5.96 -0.79 1.40
N CYS A 16 5.12 -0.03 2.11
CA CYS A 16 5.41 1.34 2.51
C CYS A 16 5.83 1.36 3.99
N ILE A 17 7.07 1.76 4.26
CA ILE A 17 7.63 1.87 5.61
C ILE A 17 7.96 3.36 5.87
N PRO A 18 7.02 4.14 6.46
CA PRO A 18 7.24 5.55 6.75
C PRO A 18 8.32 5.73 7.82
N TYR A 19 9.15 6.76 7.66
CA TYR A 19 10.04 7.21 8.74
C TYR A 19 9.20 7.69 9.94
N PRO A 20 9.60 7.39 11.19
CA PRO A 20 8.81 7.69 12.37
C PRO A 20 8.83 9.17 12.78
N ALA A 21 8.27 10.02 11.95
CA ALA A 21 8.04 11.43 12.23
C ALA A 21 6.70 11.86 11.63
N GLN A 22 5.94 12.71 12.33
CA GLN A 22 4.58 13.13 11.97
C GLN A 22 4.46 13.61 10.51
N GLY A 23 5.49 14.31 10.00
CA GLY A 23 5.54 14.81 8.63
C GLY A 23 5.69 13.75 7.53
N HIS A 24 6.07 12.52 7.85
CA HIS A 24 6.36 11.46 6.87
C HIS A 24 5.21 10.44 6.74
N ILE A 25 4.40 10.25 7.78
CA ILE A 25 3.29 9.28 7.78
C ILE A 25 2.19 9.72 6.80
N THR A 26 1.76 10.98 6.87
CA THR A 26 0.64 11.48 6.04
C THR A 26 0.98 11.48 4.54
N PRO A 27 2.15 11.98 4.10
CA PRO A 27 2.55 11.86 2.69
C PRO A 27 2.69 10.40 2.26
N MET A 28 3.25 9.54 3.11
CA MET A 28 3.40 8.11 2.77
C MET A 28 2.05 7.42 2.60
N LEU A 29 1.07 7.75 3.44
CA LEU A 29 -0.29 7.22 3.33
C LEU A 29 -0.99 7.70 2.05
N LYS A 30 -0.79 8.96 1.66
CA LYS A 30 -1.31 9.49 0.39
C LYS A 30 -0.69 8.76 -0.81
N LEU A 31 0.61 8.52 -0.79
CA LEU A 31 1.30 7.75 -1.84
C LEU A 31 0.81 6.30 -1.89
N ALA A 32 0.64 5.63 -0.74
CA ALA A 32 0.08 4.29 -0.66
C ALA A 32 -1.32 4.19 -1.30
N LYS A 33 -2.19 5.18 -1.04
CA LYS A 33 -3.53 5.26 -1.68
C LYS A 33 -3.44 5.44 -3.20
N LEU A 34 -2.51 6.27 -3.68
CA LEU A 34 -2.28 6.45 -5.12
C LEU A 34 -1.79 5.16 -5.78
N LEU A 35 -0.85 4.45 -5.16
CA LEU A 35 -0.35 3.16 -5.66
C LEU A 35 -1.48 2.13 -5.72
N HIS A 36 -2.31 2.05 -4.68
CA HIS A 36 -3.46 1.16 -4.67
C HIS A 36 -4.45 1.46 -5.80
N HIS A 37 -4.76 2.75 -6.04
CA HIS A 37 -5.60 3.17 -7.15
C HIS A 37 -4.99 2.86 -8.54
N ARG A 38 -3.67 2.71 -8.63
CA ARG A 38 -2.96 2.30 -9.86
C ARG A 38 -2.84 0.78 -10.02
N GLY A 39 -3.50 0.00 -9.17
CA GLY A 39 -3.55 -1.46 -9.28
C GLY A 39 -2.50 -2.20 -8.46
N PHE A 40 -1.79 -1.51 -7.56
CA PHE A 40 -0.89 -2.18 -6.63
C PHE A 40 -1.67 -2.81 -5.46
N HIS A 41 -1.21 -3.97 -5.02
CA HIS A 41 -1.44 -4.39 -3.65
C HIS A 41 -0.49 -3.59 -2.77
N VAL A 42 -0.94 -3.02 -1.66
CA VAL A 42 -0.12 -2.15 -0.81
C VAL A 42 -0.22 -2.58 0.64
N THR A 43 0.93 -2.79 1.28
CA THR A 43 1.04 -2.98 2.73
C THR A 43 1.68 -1.75 3.32
N PHE A 44 0.99 -1.10 4.26
CA PHE A 44 1.51 0.04 4.98
C PHE A 44 1.93 -0.41 6.39
N VAL A 45 3.20 -0.23 6.72
CA VAL A 45 3.74 -0.61 8.04
C VAL A 45 3.57 0.55 9.00
N ASN A 46 2.79 0.35 10.05
CA ASN A 46 2.69 1.30 11.15
C ASN A 46 3.50 0.77 12.35
N THR A 47 4.52 1.52 12.79
CA THR A 47 5.26 1.19 14.01
C THR A 47 4.51 1.70 15.24
N GLU A 48 4.67 1.07 16.41
CA GLU A 48 3.99 1.52 17.65
C GLU A 48 4.35 2.97 18.03
N TYR A 49 5.59 3.38 17.74
CA TYR A 49 6.03 4.78 17.89
C TYR A 49 5.25 5.77 17.00
N ASN A 50 4.77 5.31 15.83
CA ASN A 50 3.94 6.10 14.92
C ASN A 50 2.45 6.07 15.26
N HIS A 51 2.00 5.06 15.99
CA HIS A 51 0.61 4.93 16.43
C HIS A 51 0.29 5.77 17.68
N ASN A 52 1.29 5.94 18.56
CA ASN A 52 1.14 6.60 19.87
C ASN A 52 1.49 8.11 19.85
N ARG A 53 1.58 8.77 18.70
CA ARG A 53 1.88 10.20 18.57
C ARG A 53 0.90 10.94 17.67
#